data_AF-Q15BL7-F1
#
_entry.id   AF-Q15BL7-F1
#
_cell.length_a   1.000
_cell.length_b   1.000
_cell.length_c   1.000
_cell.angle_alpha   90.00
_cell.angle_beta   90.00
_cell.angle_gamma   90.00
#
_symmetry.space_group_name_H-M   'P 1'
#
loop_
_entity.id
_entity.type
_entity.pdbx_description
1 polymer ?
#
loop_
_entity_poly.entity_id
_entity_poly.type
_entity_poly.pdbx_seq_one_letter_code
_entity_poly.pdbx_strand_id
1 'polypeptide(L)'
;MTERKTDIGPPHYEKFLPPIVKKNYGKWIHHEIPQPGVLVHEAESGDKLYSVRAASPRLLSIATIRAFADLADKYCDGYLRFTSRNNVEFLLSDESNVKPLKRDLEKAGYPVGGTGNAVSN
;
A
#
# COMPACT_ATOMS: atom_id res chain seq x y z
N MET A 1 38.94 6.01 -7.00
CA MET A 1 37.99 6.56 -6.02
C MET A 1 36.69 6.82 -6.77
N THR A 2 35.55 6.34 -6.30
CA THR A 2 34.25 6.67 -6.90
C THR A 2 33.90 8.12 -6.60
N GLU A 3 33.52 8.88 -7.62
CA GLU A 3 33.14 10.29 -7.52
C GLU A 3 31.85 10.47 -6.68
N ARG A 4 31.82 11.48 -5.81
CA ARG A 4 30.70 11.75 -4.90
C ARG A 4 29.52 12.32 -5.69
N LYS A 5 28.34 11.69 -5.58
CA LYS A 5 27.09 12.20 -6.16
C LYS A 5 26.36 13.11 -5.17
N THR A 6 25.97 14.32 -5.59
CA THR A 6 25.17 15.28 -4.81
C THR A 6 24.03 15.85 -5.67
N ASP A 7 23.06 16.54 -5.06
CA ASP A 7 21.98 17.27 -5.75
C ASP A 7 21.07 16.40 -6.64
N ILE A 8 21.00 15.09 -6.36
CA ILE A 8 20.28 14.11 -7.19
C ILE A 8 18.76 14.04 -6.93
N GLY A 9 18.27 14.72 -5.90
CA GLY A 9 16.84 14.69 -5.51
C GLY A 9 16.33 13.31 -5.09
N PRO A 10 15.00 13.14 -4.97
CA PRO A 10 14.39 11.85 -4.69
C PRO A 10 14.37 10.96 -5.94
N PRO A 11 14.35 9.63 -5.79
CA PRO A 11 14.04 8.77 -6.92
C PRO A 11 12.62 9.07 -7.43
N HIS A 12 12.46 9.14 -8.76
CA HIS A 12 11.16 9.40 -9.37
C HIS A 12 10.12 8.35 -8.96
N TYR A 13 8.95 8.80 -8.47
CA TYR A 13 7.94 7.92 -7.87
C TYR A 13 7.40 6.86 -8.83
N GLU A 14 7.34 7.14 -10.14
CA GLU A 14 6.92 6.16 -11.15
C GLU A 14 7.75 4.87 -11.18
N LYS A 15 8.95 4.88 -10.61
CA LYS A 15 9.77 3.68 -10.44
C LYS A 15 9.16 2.67 -9.45
N PHE A 16 8.26 3.13 -8.59
CA PHE A 16 7.68 2.36 -7.49
C PHE A 16 6.16 2.21 -7.59
N LEU A 17 5.55 2.65 -8.70
CA LEU A 17 4.12 2.46 -8.90
C LEU A 17 3.84 0.99 -9.29
N PRO A 18 2.80 0.36 -8.71
CA PRO A 18 2.29 -0.90 -9.23
C PRO A 18 1.94 -0.78 -10.72
N PRO A 19 2.10 -1.84 -11.54
CA PRO A 19 1.77 -1.80 -12.96
C PRO A 19 0.34 -1.34 -13.25
N ILE A 20 -0.63 -1.79 -12.44
CA ILE A 20 -2.03 -1.37 -12.54
C ILE A 20 -2.20 0.14 -12.28
N VAL A 21 -1.44 0.72 -11.35
CA VAL A 21 -1.47 2.16 -11.06
C VAL A 21 -0.85 2.94 -12.20
N LYS A 22 0.27 2.47 -12.76
CA LYS A 22 0.92 3.12 -13.89
C LYS A 22 0.05 3.09 -15.15
N LYS A 23 -0.60 1.96 -15.44
CA LYS A 23 -1.54 1.79 -16.57
C LYS A 23 -2.72 2.75 -16.48
N ASN A 24 -3.27 2.93 -15.28
CA ASN A 24 -4.49 3.72 -15.04
C ASN A 24 -4.21 5.09 -14.40
N TYR A 25 -2.99 5.60 -14.50
CA TYR A 25 -2.61 6.85 -13.87
C TYR A 25 -3.45 8.01 -14.45
N GLY A 26 -4.17 8.71 -13.58
CA GLY A 26 -5.10 9.79 -13.96
C GLY A 26 -6.42 9.32 -14.58
N LYS A 27 -6.74 8.02 -14.56
CA LYS A 27 -7.92 7.42 -15.20
C LYS A 27 -8.78 6.60 -14.22
N TRP A 28 -8.87 7.06 -12.97
CA TRP A 28 -9.70 6.44 -11.92
C TRP A 28 -11.07 7.12 -11.90
N ILE A 29 -12.14 6.32 -11.93
CA ILE A 29 -13.52 6.84 -12.04
C ILE A 29 -14.29 6.76 -10.73
N HIS A 30 -13.96 5.78 -9.89
CA HIS A 30 -14.73 5.49 -8.70
C HIS A 30 -13.85 4.91 -7.61
N HIS A 31 -14.25 5.15 -6.36
CA HIS A 31 -13.71 4.43 -5.22
C HIS A 31 -14.81 4.10 -4.23
N GLU A 32 -14.64 2.99 -3.52
CA GLU A 32 -15.52 2.56 -2.45
C GLU A 32 -14.72 1.95 -1.29
N ILE A 33 -15.38 1.84 -0.13
CA ILE A 33 -14.84 1.23 1.08
C ILE A 33 -15.76 0.04 1.42
N PRO A 34 -15.52 -1.15 0.83
CA PRO A 34 -16.42 -2.30 1.01
C PRO A 34 -16.41 -2.83 2.46
N GLN A 35 -15.32 -2.60 3.19
CA GLN A 35 -15.16 -3.01 4.58
C GLN A 35 -14.08 -2.17 5.27
N PRO A 36 -14.04 -2.12 6.62
CA PRO A 36 -12.99 -1.41 7.35
C PRO A 36 -11.57 -1.82 6.90
N GLY A 37 -10.75 -0.80 6.62
CA GLY A 37 -9.36 -0.95 6.21
C GLY A 37 -9.16 -1.41 4.76
N VAL A 38 -10.21 -1.49 3.94
CA VAL A 38 -10.08 -1.84 2.52
C VAL A 38 -10.72 -0.74 1.67
N LEU A 39 -9.96 -0.23 0.71
CA LEU A 39 -10.45 0.68 -0.33
C LEU A 39 -10.34 -0.02 -1.68
N VAL A 40 -11.33 0.16 -2.54
CA VAL A 40 -11.28 -0.29 -3.93
C VAL A 40 -11.33 0.92 -4.82
N HIS A 41 -10.42 1.01 -5.79
CA HIS A 41 -10.46 2.01 -6.85
C HIS A 41 -10.74 1.29 -8.17
N GLU A 42 -11.70 1.79 -8.93
CA GLU A 42 -12.04 1.30 -10.26
C GLU A 42 -11.59 2.32 -11.31
N ALA A 43 -10.87 1.83 -12.32
CA ALA A 43 -10.40 2.64 -13.44
C ALA A 43 -11.42 2.65 -14.58
N GLU A 44 -11.27 3.60 -15.52
CA GLU A 44 -12.05 3.64 -16.77
C GLU A 44 -11.97 2.32 -17.56
N SER A 45 -10.86 1.57 -17.41
CA SER A 45 -10.62 0.28 -18.04
C SER A 45 -11.38 -0.88 -17.40
N GLY A 46 -12.02 -0.68 -16.25
CA GLY A 46 -12.59 -1.72 -15.39
C GLY A 46 -11.57 -2.39 -14.46
N ASP A 47 -10.28 -2.04 -14.54
CA ASP A 47 -9.26 -2.52 -13.61
C ASP A 47 -9.58 -2.07 -12.18
N LYS A 48 -9.41 -2.98 -11.21
CA LYS A 48 -9.64 -2.70 -9.79
C LYS A 48 -8.37 -2.82 -8.97
N LEU A 49 -8.09 -1.80 -8.17
CA LEU A 49 -7.01 -1.80 -7.18
C LEU A 49 -7.59 -1.85 -5.77
N TYR A 50 -7.20 -2.87 -5.01
CA TYR A 50 -7.59 -3.07 -3.62
C TYR A 50 -6.45 -2.58 -2.72
N SER A 51 -6.70 -1.54 -1.92
CA SER A 51 -5.75 -1.04 -0.93
C SER A 51 -6.12 -1.56 0.46
N VAL A 52 -5.27 -2.37 1.08
CA VAL A 52 -5.43 -2.82 2.47
C VAL A 52 -4.61 -1.91 3.38
N ARG A 53 -5.28 -1.12 4.21
CA ARG A 53 -4.70 -0.17 5.15
C ARG A 53 -4.59 -0.76 6.55
N ALA A 54 -3.40 -0.68 7.13
CA ALA A 54 -3.14 -1.05 8.52
C ALA A 54 -2.40 0.05 9.28
N ALA A 55 -2.66 0.11 10.58
CA ALA A 55 -1.98 1.03 11.48
C ALA A 55 -0.48 0.69 11.57
N SER A 56 0.35 1.73 11.65
CA SER A 56 1.76 1.58 12.01
C SER A 56 2.13 2.63 13.05
N PRO A 57 3.04 2.32 14.00
CA PRO A 57 3.39 3.23 15.09
C PRO A 57 4.22 4.45 14.66
N ARG A 58 4.38 4.72 13.35
CA ARG A 58 5.28 5.71 12.73
C ARG A 58 6.77 5.45 13.00
N LEU A 59 7.16 5.29 14.26
CA LEU A 59 8.50 4.87 14.65
C LEU A 59 8.63 3.35 14.40
N LEU A 60 9.39 2.99 13.37
CA LEU A 60 9.53 1.60 12.91
C LEU A 60 10.97 1.13 13.00
N SER A 61 11.16 -0.13 13.41
CA SER A 61 12.43 -0.84 13.24
C SER A 61 12.61 -1.27 11.79
N ILE A 62 13.87 -1.40 11.35
CA ILE A 62 14.18 -2.01 10.05
C ILE A 62 13.63 -3.44 9.93
N ALA A 63 13.47 -4.16 11.05
CA ALA A 63 12.87 -5.50 11.05
C ALA A 63 11.39 -5.44 10.67
N THR A 64 10.65 -4.45 11.16
CA THR A 64 9.25 -4.21 10.78
C THR A 64 9.13 -3.81 9.31
N ILE A 65 10.01 -2.93 8.82
CA ILE A 65 10.01 -2.52 7.41
C ILE A 65 10.24 -3.74 6.49
N ARG A 66 11.19 -4.62 6.84
CA ARG A 66 11.43 -5.87 6.10
C ARG A 66 10.23 -6.81 6.17
N ALA A 67 9.60 -6.96 7.34
CA ALA A 67 8.39 -7.78 7.46
C ALA A 67 7.22 -7.24 6.59
N PHE A 68 7.08 -5.91 6.47
CA PHE A 68 6.12 -5.33 5.52
C PHE A 68 6.53 -5.58 4.06
N ALA A 69 7.81 -5.51 3.72
CA ALA A 69 8.29 -5.88 2.39
C ALA A 69 7.99 -7.35 2.07
N ASP A 70 8.23 -8.28 3.00
CA ASP A 70 7.92 -9.71 2.83
C ASP A 70 6.41 -9.95 2.60
N LEU A 71 5.55 -9.20 3.30
CA LEU A 71 4.10 -9.23 3.06
C LEU A 71 3.74 -8.65 1.69
N ALA A 72 4.42 -7.59 1.26
CA ALA A 72 4.17 -7.00 -0.05
C ALA A 72 4.61 -7.90 -1.20
N ASP A 73 5.78 -8.54 -1.08
CA ASP A 73 6.26 -9.54 -2.04
C ASP A 73 5.29 -10.73 -2.15
N LYS A 74 4.71 -11.15 -1.01
CA LYS A 74 3.78 -12.27 -0.96
C LYS A 74 2.39 -11.97 -1.56
N TYR A 75 1.87 -10.76 -1.38
CA TYR A 75 0.46 -10.46 -1.63
C TYR A 75 0.20 -9.38 -2.69
N CYS A 76 1.18 -8.55 -3.01
CA CYS A 76 1.01 -7.43 -3.94
C CYS A 76 2.28 -7.09 -4.72
N ASP A 77 3.00 -8.12 -5.19
CA ASP A 77 4.13 -8.02 -6.12
C ASP A 77 5.22 -7.03 -5.69
N GLY A 78 5.42 -6.89 -4.37
CA GLY A 78 6.42 -6.01 -3.77
C GLY A 78 5.98 -4.55 -3.63
N TYR A 79 4.71 -4.22 -3.88
CA TYR A 79 4.21 -2.84 -3.83
C TYR A 79 3.45 -2.51 -2.55
N LEU A 80 3.96 -1.53 -1.81
CA LEU A 80 3.28 -0.90 -0.69
C LEU A 80 3.51 0.61 -0.72
N ARG A 81 2.73 1.36 0.06
CA ARG A 81 2.97 2.77 0.33
C ARG A 81 2.64 3.13 1.78
N PHE A 82 3.08 4.30 2.20
CA PHE A 82 2.63 4.91 3.45
C PHE A 82 1.70 6.08 3.16
N THR A 83 0.66 6.21 3.97
CA THR A 83 -0.26 7.36 3.91
C THR A 83 0.32 8.55 4.67
N SER A 84 -0.24 9.74 4.46
CA SER A 84 0.16 10.97 5.18
C SER A 84 -0.01 10.88 6.70
N ARG A 85 -0.81 9.92 7.20
CA ARG A 85 -1.01 9.64 8.63
C ARG A 85 -0.20 8.43 9.11
N ASN A 86 0.86 8.08 8.39
CA ASN A 86 1.79 6.99 8.73
C ASN A 86 1.15 5.59 8.80
N ASN A 87 -0.07 5.39 8.29
CA ASN A 87 -0.57 4.03 8.04
C ASN A 87 0.17 3.41 6.86
N VAL A 88 0.35 2.09 6.88
CA VAL A 88 0.85 1.32 5.74
C VAL A 88 -0.33 0.88 4.87
N GLU A 89 -0.16 0.93 3.56
CA GLU A 89 -1.11 0.42 2.58
C GLU A 89 -0.43 -0.55 1.62
N PHE A 90 -1.00 -1.74 1.47
CA PHE A 90 -0.62 -2.74 0.49
C PHE A 90 -1.53 -2.60 -0.73
N LEU A 91 -0.98 -2.70 -1.95
CA LEU A 91 -1.65 -2.32 -3.19
C LEU A 91 -1.89 -3.56 -4.08
N LEU A 92 -3.01 -4.23 -3.89
CA LEU A 92 -3.31 -5.53 -4.48
C LEU A 92 -4.12 -5.37 -5.79
N SER A 93 -3.69 -6.03 -6.86
CA SER A 93 -4.49 -6.20 -8.09
C SER A 93 -5.35 -7.45 -8.09
N ASP A 94 -5.10 -8.40 -7.17
CA ASP A 94 -5.92 -9.59 -6.97
C ASP A 94 -6.70 -9.49 -5.65
N GLU A 95 -8.02 -9.45 -5.75
CA GLU A 95 -8.94 -9.40 -4.61
C GLU A 95 -8.78 -10.61 -3.68
N SER A 96 -8.41 -11.77 -4.23
CA SER A 96 -8.29 -13.02 -3.47
C SER A 96 -7.26 -12.93 -2.34
N ASN A 97 -6.27 -12.05 -2.48
CA ASN A 97 -5.20 -11.81 -1.51
C ASN A 97 -5.61 -10.87 -0.36
N VAL A 98 -6.73 -10.16 -0.46
CA VAL A 98 -7.18 -9.20 0.58
C VAL A 98 -7.40 -9.90 1.92
N LYS A 99 -8.17 -10.99 1.92
CA LYS A 99 -8.52 -11.72 3.17
C LYS A 99 -7.30 -12.39 3.81
N PRO A 100 -6.43 -13.11 3.07
CA PRO A 100 -5.17 -13.63 3.60
C PRO A 100 -4.25 -12.56 4.19
N LEU A 101 -4.06 -11.43 3.49
CA LEU A 101 -3.21 -10.34 3.96
C LEU A 101 -3.73 -9.73 5.27
N LYS A 102 -5.03 -9.44 5.36
CA LYS A 102 -5.64 -8.92 6.59
C LYS A 102 -5.35 -9.81 7.79
N ARG A 103 -5.50 -11.13 7.61
CA ARG A 103 -5.24 -12.12 8.66
C ARG A 103 -3.78 -12.10 9.11
N ASP A 104 -2.84 -12.02 8.17
CA ASP A 104 -1.41 -12.02 8.49
C ASP A 104 -0.99 -10.70 9.17
N LEU A 105 -1.57 -9.56 8.78
CA LEU A 105 -1.39 -8.26 9.45
C LEU A 105 -1.91 -8.26 10.89
N GLU A 106 -3.12 -8.79 11.11
CA GLU A 106 -3.71 -8.91 12.46
C GLU A 106 -2.85 -9.83 13.36
N LYS A 107 -2.40 -10.97 12.83
CA LYS A 107 -1.49 -11.88 13.56
C LYS A 107 -0.16 -11.23 13.90
N ALA A 108 0.34 -10.35 13.04
CA ALA A 108 1.56 -9.59 13.26
C ALA A 108 1.38 -8.36 14.17
N GLY A 109 0.15 -8.09 14.63
CA GLY A 109 -0.15 -6.99 15.55
C GLY A 109 -0.31 -5.63 14.86
N TYR A 110 -0.66 -5.60 13.57
CA TYR A 110 -0.94 -4.38 12.81
C TYR A 110 -2.44 -4.31 12.46
N PRO A 111 -3.27 -3.61 13.27
CA PRO A 111 -4.71 -3.56 13.06
C PRO A 111 -5.07 -2.97 11.69
N VAL A 112 -5.93 -3.67 10.95
CA VAL A 112 -6.47 -3.22 9.67
C VAL A 112 -7.62 -2.24 9.92
N GLY A 113 -7.59 -1.06 9.30
CA GLY A 113 -8.58 -0.01 9.57
C GLY A 113 -8.18 1.38 9.09
N GLY A 114 -8.68 2.42 9.77
CA GLY A 114 -8.34 3.82 9.49
C GLY A 114 -8.91 4.36 8.17
N THR A 115 -10.08 3.85 7.75
CA THR A 115 -10.80 4.23 6.52
C THR A 115 -12.23 4.65 6.84
N GLY A 116 -12.80 5.58 6.07
CA GLY A 116 -14.19 6.02 6.21
C GLY A 116 -14.42 6.87 7.47
N ASN A 117 -15.66 6.85 7.99
CA ASN A 117 -16.08 7.59 9.17
C ASN A 117 -15.62 6.90 10.47
N ALA A 118 -14.32 6.85 10.67
CA ALA A 118 -13.68 6.18 11.81
C ALA A 118 -12.48 7.00 12.30
N VAL A 119 -11.93 6.59 13.45
CA VAL A 119 -10.67 7.14 13.96
C VAL A 119 -9.51 6.56 13.15
N SER A 120 -8.59 7.44 12.76
CA SER A 120 -7.34 7.08 12.08
C SER A 120 -6.14 7.52 12.92
N ASN A 121 -4.98 6.92 12.65
CA ASN A 121 -3.69 7.17 13.31
C ASN A 121 -3.34 8.65 13.45
#